data_AF-A0A845RLY9-F1
#
_entry.id   AF-A0A845RLY9-F1
#
_cell.length_a   1.000
_cell.length_b   1.000
_cell.length_c   1.000
_cell.angle_alpha   90.00
_cell.angle_beta   90.00
_cell.angle_gamma   90.00
#
_symmetry.space_group_name_H-M   'P 1'
#
loop_
_entity.id
_entity.type
_entity.pdbx_description
1 polymer ?
#
loop_
_entity_poly.entity_id
_entity_poly.type
_entity_poly.pdbx_seq_one_letter_code
_entity_poly.pdbx_strand_id
1 'polypeptide(L)'
;MNKKTRAYDLLAEELFDSFCKTVVRHRTYNLHRNMNRREKKVPIIIMNPDELADQAICRMEEMKISLDELICYFAYEPLYNALQALEERKLLALLLHFWEGWADVDIARRFDVSDRTIRNWRTWTLKELRIMVSRKDN
;
A
#
# COMPACT_ATOMS: atom_id res chain seq x y z
N MET A 1 -3.23 18.39 55.41
CA MET A 1 -4.02 17.54 54.50
C MET A 1 -4.97 16.67 55.32
N ASN A 2 -6.28 16.72 55.05
CA ASN A 2 -7.30 15.98 55.82
C ASN A 2 -7.16 14.48 55.55
N LYS A 3 -7.11 13.64 56.60
CA LYS A 3 -6.95 12.18 56.51
C LYS A 3 -8.03 11.52 55.65
N LYS A 4 -9.25 12.08 55.62
CA LYS A 4 -10.34 11.58 54.77
C LYS A 4 -10.05 11.82 53.30
N THR A 5 -9.60 13.02 52.92
CA THR A 5 -9.25 13.36 51.53
C THR A 5 -8.18 12.44 50.98
N ARG A 6 -7.12 12.18 51.76
CA ARG A 6 -6.05 11.25 51.37
C ARG A 6 -6.54 9.80 51.15
N ALA A 7 -7.52 9.34 51.91
CA ALA A 7 -8.08 7.99 51.74
C ALA A 7 -8.94 7.88 50.47
N TYR A 8 -9.66 8.94 50.10
CA TYR A 8 -10.41 8.99 48.84
C TYR A 8 -9.48 9.04 47.62
N ASP A 9 -8.37 9.77 47.70
CA ASP A 9 -7.38 9.85 46.61
C ASP A 9 -6.73 8.48 46.35
N LEU A 10 -6.34 7.76 47.40
CA LEU A 10 -5.78 6.40 47.28
C LEU A 10 -6.79 5.40 46.70
N LEU A 11 -8.06 5.47 47.12
CA LEU A 11 -9.11 4.63 46.56
C LEU A 11 -9.35 4.92 45.08
N ALA A 12 -9.31 6.21 44.68
CA ALA A 12 -9.45 6.61 43.30
C ALA A 12 -8.27 6.10 42.43
N GLU A 13 -7.05 6.15 42.96
CA GLU A 13 -5.85 5.59 42.30
C GLU A 13 -5.96 4.08 42.11
N GLU A 14 -6.37 3.33 43.14
CA GLU A 14 -6.55 1.87 43.07
C GLU A 14 -7.65 1.46 42.07
N LEU A 15 -8.77 2.18 42.08
CA LEU A 15 -9.87 1.93 41.14
C LEU A 15 -9.45 2.22 39.70
N PHE A 16 -8.70 3.30 39.48
CA PHE A 16 -8.19 3.66 38.16
C PHE A 16 -7.19 2.62 37.64
N ASP A 17 -6.24 2.20 38.48
CA ASP A 17 -5.25 1.19 38.12
C ASP A 17 -5.90 -0.17 37.79
N SER A 18 -6.87 -0.60 38.61
CA SER A 18 -7.65 -1.81 38.37
C SER A 18 -8.44 -1.76 37.05
N PHE A 19 -9.04 -0.61 36.75
CA PHE A 19 -9.72 -0.38 35.48
C PHE A 19 -8.76 -0.50 34.30
N CYS A 20 -7.61 0.20 34.33
CA CYS A 20 -6.61 0.16 33.28
C CYS A 20 -6.09 -1.27 33.02
N LYS A 21 -5.75 -2.01 34.08
CA LYS A 21 -5.31 -3.41 33.98
C LYS A 21 -6.36 -4.31 33.34
N THR A 22 -7.63 -4.10 33.68
CA THR A 22 -8.75 -4.86 33.11
C THR A 22 -8.91 -4.57 31.61
N VAL A 23 -8.89 -3.29 31.20
CA VAL A 23 -8.96 -2.89 29.79
C VAL A 23 -7.82 -3.50 28.97
N VAL A 24 -6.58 -3.42 29.47
CA VAL A 24 -5.41 -4.00 28.79
C VAL A 24 -5.55 -5.51 28.65
N ARG A 25 -5.92 -6.22 29.73
CA ARG A 25 -6.11 -7.68 29.72
C ARG A 25 -7.18 -8.12 28.72
N HIS A 26 -8.32 -7.44 28.67
CA HIS A 26 -9.37 -7.76 27.71
C HIS A 26 -8.93 -7.49 26.27
N ARG A 27 -8.19 -6.41 26.04
CA ARG A 27 -7.67 -6.08 24.71
C ARG A 27 -6.65 -7.10 24.22
N THR A 28 -5.71 -7.51 25.06
CA THR A 28 -4.71 -8.54 24.72
C THR A 28 -5.37 -9.90 24.47
N TYR A 29 -6.33 -10.30 25.32
CA TYR A 29 -7.07 -11.55 25.13
C TYR A 29 -7.88 -11.55 23.82
N ASN A 30 -8.58 -10.46 23.51
CA ASN A 30 -9.33 -10.33 22.26
C ASN A 30 -8.41 -10.35 21.04
N LEU A 31 -7.26 -9.68 21.11
CA LEU A 31 -6.24 -9.71 20.05
C LEU A 31 -5.76 -11.14 19.80
N HIS A 32 -5.35 -11.85 20.85
CA HIS A 32 -4.88 -13.24 20.75
C HIS A 32 -5.97 -14.17 20.20
N ARG A 33 -7.21 -14.03 20.67
CA ARG A 33 -8.35 -14.79 20.14
C ARG A 33 -8.60 -14.51 18.67
N ASN A 34 -8.45 -13.26 18.24
CA ASN A 34 -8.60 -12.86 16.84
C ASN A 34 -7.46 -13.39 15.97
N MET A 35 -6.22 -13.41 16.47
CA MET A 35 -5.08 -14.03 15.77
C MET A 35 -5.32 -15.53 15.55
N ASN A 36 -5.70 -16.28 16.59
CA ASN A 36 -6.00 -17.71 16.47
C ASN A 36 -7.19 -17.98 15.52
N ARG A 37 -8.17 -17.05 15.43
CA ARG A 37 -9.26 -17.15 14.44
C ARG A 37 -8.78 -16.87 13.03
N ARG A 38 -7.81 -15.96 12.84
CA ARG A 38 -7.20 -15.68 11.53
C ARG A 38 -6.33 -16.86 11.08
N GLU A 39 -5.48 -17.39 11.94
CA GLU A 39 -4.66 -18.59 11.66
C GLU A 39 -5.51 -19.80 11.27
N LYS A 40 -6.67 -19.99 11.91
CA LYS A 40 -7.63 -21.06 11.53
C LYS A 40 -8.41 -20.78 10.24
N LYS A 41 -8.45 -19.53 9.77
CA LYS A 41 -9.17 -19.11 8.56
C LYS A 41 -8.26 -18.92 7.34
N VAL A 42 -6.96 -18.79 7.55
CA VAL A 42 -5.99 -18.93 6.47
C VAL A 42 -6.02 -20.42 6.10
N PRO A 43 -6.48 -20.79 4.89
CA PRO A 43 -6.25 -22.16 4.45
C PRO A 43 -4.75 -22.38 4.57
N ILE A 44 -4.34 -23.47 5.23
CA ILE A 44 -2.96 -23.94 5.11
C ILE A 44 -2.77 -24.15 3.62
N ILE A 45 -2.14 -23.19 2.95
CA ILE A 45 -1.73 -23.35 1.58
C ILE A 45 -0.66 -24.42 1.68
N ILE A 46 -1.03 -25.67 1.35
CA ILE A 46 -0.11 -26.79 1.18
C ILE A 46 0.59 -26.58 -0.17
N MET A 47 1.23 -25.43 -0.35
CA MET A 47 2.18 -25.20 -1.42
C MET A 47 3.51 -24.99 -0.74
N ASN A 48 4.51 -25.71 -1.24
CA ASN A 48 5.87 -25.56 -0.77
C ASN A 48 6.26 -24.07 -0.93
N PRO A 49 6.95 -23.42 0.03
CA PRO A 49 7.35 -22.02 -0.11
C PRO A 49 8.06 -21.71 -1.43
N ASP A 50 8.80 -22.69 -1.97
CA ASP A 50 9.45 -22.60 -3.27
C ASP A 50 8.45 -22.56 -4.44
N GLU A 51 7.40 -23.38 -4.42
CA GLU A 51 6.34 -23.36 -5.45
C GLU A 51 5.54 -22.06 -5.43
N LEU A 52 5.32 -21.49 -4.25
CA LEU A 52 4.66 -20.20 -4.10
C LEU A 52 5.56 -19.07 -4.61
N ALA A 53 6.87 -19.16 -4.36
CA ALA A 53 7.85 -18.22 -4.88
C ALA A 53 7.94 -18.30 -6.41
N ASP A 54 8.04 -19.50 -6.99
CA ASP A 54 8.07 -19.71 -8.43
C ASP A 54 6.79 -19.20 -9.10
N GLN A 55 5.62 -19.49 -8.54
CA GLN A 55 4.36 -19.01 -9.08
C GLN A 55 4.22 -17.49 -8.97
N ALA A 56 4.76 -16.88 -7.90
CA ALA A 56 4.82 -15.43 -7.77
C ALA A 56 5.80 -14.80 -8.78
N ILE A 57 6.96 -15.42 -9.00
CA ILE A 57 7.94 -15.00 -10.00
C ILE A 57 7.34 -15.08 -11.41
N CYS A 58 6.71 -16.21 -11.77
CA CYS A 58 6.02 -16.38 -13.05
C CYS A 58 4.94 -15.32 -13.27
N ARG A 59 4.11 -15.04 -12.26
CA ARG A 59 3.07 -14.00 -12.35
C ARG A 59 3.68 -12.59 -12.53
N MET A 60 4.81 -12.31 -11.90
CA MET A 60 5.53 -11.04 -12.10
C MET A 60 6.14 -10.92 -13.49
N GLU A 61 6.66 -12.02 -14.07
CA GLU A 61 7.19 -12.04 -15.44
C GLU A 61 6.13 -11.73 -16.50
N GLU A 62 4.87 -12.14 -16.26
CA GLU A 62 3.73 -11.85 -17.13
C GLU A 62 3.29 -10.38 -17.07
N MET A 63 3.54 -9.70 -15.94
CA MET A 63 3.11 -8.32 -15.68
C MET A 63 4.23 -7.31 -15.90
N LYS A 64 4.84 -7.34 -17.09
CA LYS A 64 5.92 -6.43 -17.48
C LYS A 64 5.50 -5.42 -18.53
N ILE A 65 5.95 -4.18 -18.39
CA ILE A 65 5.88 -3.15 -19.43
C ILE A 65 7.29 -2.92 -19.95
N SER A 66 7.48 -3.05 -21.25
CA SER A 66 8.74 -2.77 -21.94
C SER A 66 8.53 -1.56 -22.84
N LEU A 67 9.21 -0.45 -22.56
CA LEU A 67 9.05 0.79 -23.29
C LEU A 67 10.36 1.59 -23.31
N ASP A 68 10.84 1.96 -24.49
CA ASP A 68 12.01 2.85 -24.63
C ASP A 68 13.22 2.37 -23.82
N GLU A 69 13.55 1.08 -23.98
CA GLU A 69 14.60 0.34 -23.25
C GLU A 69 14.35 0.10 -21.75
N LEU A 70 13.28 0.67 -21.18
CA LEU A 70 12.88 0.45 -19.80
C LEU A 70 12.02 -0.80 -19.66
N ILE A 71 12.35 -1.66 -18.69
CA ILE A 71 11.56 -2.83 -18.32
C ILE A 71 11.07 -2.67 -16.88
N CYS A 72 9.75 -2.55 -16.73
CA CYS A 72 9.08 -2.38 -15.43
C CYS A 72 8.21 -3.59 -15.10
N TYR A 73 8.37 -4.17 -13.91
CA TYR A 73 7.59 -5.31 -13.42
C TYR A 73 6.55 -4.86 -12.40
N PHE A 74 5.31 -5.33 -12.54
CA PHE A 74 4.20 -4.93 -11.68
C PHE A 74 3.66 -6.12 -10.88
N ALA A 75 3.27 -5.87 -9.62
CA ALA A 75 2.67 -6.89 -8.76
C ALA A 75 1.14 -6.72 -8.59
N TYR A 76 0.57 -5.61 -9.06
CA TYR A 76 -0.85 -5.28 -8.88
C TYR A 76 -1.57 -5.20 -10.24
N GLU A 77 -2.41 -6.20 -10.50
CA GLU A 77 -3.00 -6.46 -11.83
C GLU A 77 -3.94 -5.36 -12.34
N PRO A 78 -4.83 -4.76 -11.50
CA PRO A 78 -5.67 -3.65 -11.94
C PRO A 78 -4.86 -2.44 -12.40
N LEU A 79 -3.76 -2.12 -11.70
CA LEU A 79 -2.86 -1.04 -12.10
C LEU A 79 -2.11 -1.36 -13.39
N TYR A 80 -1.58 -2.58 -13.53
CA TYR A 80 -0.92 -3.03 -14.75
C TYR A 80 -1.84 -2.87 -15.97
N ASN A 81 -3.06 -3.38 -15.86
CA ASN A 81 -4.08 -3.24 -16.91
C ASN A 81 -4.41 -1.78 -17.22
N ALA A 82 -4.52 -0.92 -16.20
CA ALA A 82 -4.79 0.50 -16.38
C ALA A 82 -3.61 1.23 -17.06
N LEU A 83 -2.37 0.88 -16.73
CA LEU A 83 -1.17 1.44 -17.35
C LEU A 83 -1.07 1.06 -18.84
N GLN A 84 -1.45 -0.16 -19.20
CA GLN A 84 -1.49 -0.60 -20.60
C GLN A 84 -2.51 0.16 -21.46
N ALA A 85 -3.56 0.71 -20.84
CA ALA A 85 -4.58 1.49 -21.55
C ALA A 85 -4.17 2.95 -21.80
N LEU A 86 -3.04 3.40 -21.24
CA LEU A 86 -2.56 4.77 -21.39
C LEU A 86 -1.91 5.00 -22.75
N GLU A 87 -1.94 6.26 -23.19
CA GLU A 87 -1.11 6.72 -24.31
C GLU A 87 0.38 6.58 -23.97
N GLU A 88 1.14 5.99 -24.89
CA GLU A 88 2.55 5.62 -24.74
C GLU A 88 3.43 6.77 -24.23
N ARG A 89 3.25 8.00 -24.75
CA ARG A 89 4.03 9.18 -24.32
C ARG A 89 3.80 9.51 -22.84
N LYS A 90 2.56 9.40 -22.37
CA LYS A 90 2.20 9.67 -20.97
C LYS A 90 2.66 8.54 -20.06
N LEU A 91 2.56 7.30 -20.52
CA LEU A 91 3.09 6.13 -19.82
C LEU A 91 4.61 6.25 -19.64
N LEU A 92 5.36 6.52 -20.71
CA LEU A 92 6.80 6.69 -20.66
C LEU A 92 7.20 7.84 -19.73
N ALA A 93 6.52 8.99 -19.80
CA ALA A 93 6.78 10.11 -18.89
C ALA A 93 6.53 9.74 -17.41
N LEU A 94 5.51 8.91 -17.12
CA LEU A 94 5.28 8.39 -15.77
C LEU A 94 6.37 7.43 -15.33
N LEU A 95 6.77 6.48 -16.18
CA LEU A 95 7.78 5.49 -15.86
C LEU A 95 9.15 6.15 -15.65
N LEU A 96 9.55 7.10 -16.51
CA LEU A 96 10.78 7.86 -16.29
C LEU A 96 10.77 8.62 -14.96
N HIS A 97 9.63 9.19 -14.57
CA HIS A 97 9.52 9.94 -13.33
C HIS A 97 9.52 9.03 -12.08
N PHE A 98 8.69 8.00 -12.07
CA PHE A 98 8.47 7.18 -10.88
C PHE A 98 9.39 5.96 -10.78
N TRP A 99 9.79 5.39 -11.91
CA TRP A 99 10.66 4.22 -11.98
C TRP A 99 12.13 4.62 -12.00
N GLU A 100 12.51 5.52 -12.90
CA GLU A 100 13.90 5.98 -13.08
C GLU A 100 14.25 7.23 -12.25
N GLY A 101 13.26 7.88 -11.63
CA GLY A 101 13.48 9.05 -10.78
C GLY A 101 13.86 10.34 -11.53
N TRP A 102 13.58 10.42 -12.84
CA TRP A 102 13.94 11.59 -13.63
C TRP A 102 13.16 12.84 -13.19
N ALA A 103 13.84 13.98 -13.21
CA ALA A 103 13.21 15.27 -12.95
C ALA A 103 12.36 15.71 -14.15
N ASP A 104 11.28 16.46 -13.89
CA ASP A 104 10.37 16.95 -14.94
C ASP A 104 11.10 17.71 -16.05
N VAL A 105 12.19 18.41 -15.71
CA VAL A 105 13.01 19.16 -16.69
C VAL A 105 13.76 18.26 -17.65
N ASP A 106 14.24 17.09 -17.20
CA ASP A 106 14.99 16.16 -18.04
C ASP A 106 14.03 15.36 -18.93
N ILE A 107 12.87 14.98 -18.37
CA ILE A 107 11.77 14.38 -19.15
C ILE A 107 11.27 15.36 -20.21
N ALA A 108 11.10 16.64 -19.85
CA ALA A 108 10.66 17.67 -20.77
C ALA A 108 11.62 17.84 -21.96
N ARG A 109 12.93 17.83 -21.70
CA ARG A 109 13.96 17.82 -22.76
C ARG A 109 13.84 16.59 -23.65
N ARG A 110 13.62 15.39 -23.08
CA ARG A 110 13.45 14.14 -23.86
C ARG A 110 12.27 14.22 -24.82
N PHE A 111 11.15 14.79 -24.39
CA PHE A 111 9.92 14.87 -25.18
C PHE A 111 9.80 16.13 -26.05
N ASP A 112 10.78 17.04 -25.99
CA ASP A 112 10.76 18.37 -26.61
C ASP A 112 9.50 19.17 -26.24
N VAL A 113 9.21 19.25 -24.94
CA VAL A 113 8.06 19.98 -24.38
C VAL A 113 8.48 20.80 -23.17
N SER A 114 7.57 21.61 -22.63
CA SER A 114 7.81 22.33 -21.37
C SER A 114 7.73 21.41 -20.15
N ASP A 115 8.44 21.76 -19.08
CA ASP A 115 8.35 21.10 -17.76
C ASP A 115 6.91 21.14 -17.19
N ARG A 116 6.18 22.23 -17.44
CA ARG A 116 4.75 22.37 -17.12
C ARG A 116 3.91 21.33 -17.86
N THR A 117 4.22 21.03 -19.12
CA THR A 117 3.52 20.02 -19.91
C THR A 117 3.68 18.64 -19.27
N ILE A 118 4.90 18.27 -18.86
CA ILE A 118 5.17 16.99 -18.17
C ILE A 118 4.43 16.90 -16.84
N ARG A 119 4.45 17.97 -16.02
CA ARG A 119 3.67 18.02 -14.77
C ARG A 119 2.18 17.83 -15.01
N ASN A 120 1.65 18.47 -16.06
CA ASN A 120 0.26 18.30 -16.45
C ASN A 120 -0.03 16.86 -16.87
N TRP A 121 0.78 16.27 -17.75
CA TRP A 121 0.63 14.87 -18.16
C TRP A 121 0.58 13.96 -16.95
N ARG A 122 1.59 14.02 -16.06
CA ARG A 122 1.61 13.23 -14.81
C ARG A 122 0.34 13.42 -13.99
N THR A 123 -0.08 14.66 -13.76
CA THR A 123 -1.26 14.96 -12.94
C THR A 123 -2.54 14.40 -13.54
N TRP A 124 -2.75 14.60 -14.85
CA TRP A 124 -3.95 14.10 -15.55
C TRP A 124 -3.94 12.58 -15.64
N THR A 125 -2.81 11.98 -15.98
CA THR A 125 -2.67 10.54 -16.09
C THR A 125 -2.85 9.84 -14.74
N LEU A 126 -2.37 10.40 -13.63
CA LEU A 126 -2.64 9.85 -12.30
C LEU A 126 -4.12 9.90 -11.92
N LYS A 127 -4.84 10.97 -12.32
CA LYS A 127 -6.29 11.04 -12.14
C LYS A 127 -7.02 9.99 -12.97
N GLU A 128 -6.61 9.82 -14.22
CA GLU A 128 -7.15 8.81 -15.13
C GLU A 128 -6.93 7.38 -14.59
N LEU A 129 -5.71 7.06 -14.17
CA LEU A 129 -5.36 5.78 -13.55
C LEU A 129 -6.20 5.49 -12.30
N ARG A 130 -6.40 6.50 -11.44
CA ARG A 130 -7.26 6.36 -10.26
C ARG A 130 -8.68 5.95 -10.65
N ILE A 131 -9.25 6.59 -11.68
CA ILE A 131 -10.60 6.27 -12.16
C ILE A 131 -10.66 4.86 -12.75
N MET A 132 -9.66 4.47 -13.55
CA MET A 132 -9.59 3.14 -14.17
C MET A 132 -9.50 2.03 -13.13
N VAL A 133 -8.64 2.18 -12.12
CA VAL A 133 -8.47 1.19 -11.04
C VAL A 133 -9.76 1.09 -10.21
N SER A 134 -10.32 2.22 -9.74
CA SER A 134 -11.52 2.22 -8.89
C SER A 134 -12.79 1.71 -9.59
N ARG A 135 -12.86 1.72 -10.93
CA ARG A 135 -13.99 1.14 -11.68
C ARG A 135 -13.95 -0.38 -11.75
N LYS A 136 -12.78 -0.99 -11.58
CA LYS A 136 -12.57 -2.44 -11.73
C LYS A 136 -12.73 -3.20 -10.40
N ASP A 137 -12.77 -2.48 -9.29
CA ASP A 137 -13.01 -3.01 -7.94
C ASP A 137 -14.51 -3.13 -7.56
N ASN A 138 -15.42 -2.74 -8.46
CA ASN A 138 -16.90 -2.83 -8.32
C ASN A 138 -17.47 -3.83 -9.33
#